data_AF-A0A8C0XB84-F1
#
_entry.id   AF-A0A8C0XB84-F1
#
_cell.length_a   1.000
_cell.length_b   1.000
_cell.length_c   1.000
_cell.angle_alpha   90.00
_cell.angle_beta   90.00
_cell.angle_gamma   90.00
#
_symmetry.space_group_name_H-M   'P 1'
#
loop_
_entity.id
_entity.type
_entity.pdbx_description
1 polymer ?
#
loop_
_entity_poly.entity_id
_entity_poly.type
_entity_poly.pdbx_seq_one_letter_code
_entity_poly.pdbx_strand_id
1 'polypeptide(L)'
;MVLGSNPASTAVFVCICLLSILGEDLMLSVLSQRGLREERKVKYYSGITGFPLPISGGLYWCNIEPCKGNLIILCRYFGFFFLTSGLKVEVTHCGQMKRKYRVCNVTRRPASHQTFPLQLENGQAMECTVAQYFKQKYSLQLKYPHLPCLQVGQEQKHTYLPLEVCNIVAGQRCIKKLTDNQTSTMIKATARSAPDRQEEISRLVKSNSMVGGPDPYLKEFGIVVHNEMTELTGRVLPAPMLQYGGRNKTVATPNQGVWDMRGKQFYAGIEIKVWAVACFAPQKQCREDLLKSFTDQLRKISKDAGMPIQGQPCFCKYAQGADSVEPMFKHLKMTYVGLQLIVVILPGKTPVYAEVKRVGDTLLGMATQCVQVKNVVKTSPQTLSNLCLKINAKLGGINNVLVPHQRPSVFQQPVIFLGADVTHPPAGDGKKPSIAAVVGSMDGHPSRYCATVRVQTSRQEISQELLYSQEVIQDLTNMVRELLIQFYKSTRFKPTRIIYYRGGVSEGQMKQVAWPELIAIRKACISLEEDYRPGITYIVVQKRHHTRLFCLKSLKYWEMYQTVSQRHVYILWENARYNIATTLQFTKENAVFVECNKRCTIPLLKTKWHVWVNLFQ
;
A
#
# COMPACT_ATOMS: atom_id res chain seq x y z
N MET A 1 7.10 51.18 -17.68
CA MET A 1 7.59 49.97 -18.40
C MET A 1 9.10 50.06 -18.50
N VAL A 2 9.79 48.92 -18.41
CA VAL A 2 11.24 48.73 -18.18
C VAL A 2 11.68 48.87 -16.72
N LEU A 3 11.75 47.73 -16.03
CA LEU A 3 12.74 47.27 -15.04
C LEU A 3 12.52 45.74 -15.01
N GLY A 4 13.40 44.89 -15.54
CA GLY A 4 14.76 44.65 -15.05
C GLY A 4 14.75 43.33 -14.27
N SER A 5 14.70 42.20 -14.97
CA SER A 5 14.71 40.84 -14.40
C SER A 5 16.09 40.51 -13.81
N ASN A 6 16.16 40.42 -12.48
CA ASN A 6 17.39 40.10 -11.75
C ASN A 6 17.62 38.57 -11.66
N PRO A 7 18.71 38.00 -12.21
CA PRO A 7 18.99 36.55 -12.25
C PRO A 7 19.39 35.92 -10.89
N ALA A 8 19.52 36.70 -9.81
CA ALA A 8 19.84 36.19 -8.48
C ALA A 8 18.67 35.40 -7.83
N SER A 9 17.42 35.76 -8.14
CA SER A 9 16.22 35.16 -7.53
C SER A 9 15.97 33.71 -7.98
N THR A 10 16.34 33.38 -9.22
CA THR A 10 16.20 32.03 -9.80
C THR A 10 17.26 31.07 -9.25
N ALA A 11 18.44 31.56 -8.89
CA ALA A 11 19.51 30.75 -8.30
C ALA A 11 19.16 30.31 -6.86
N VAL A 12 18.50 31.17 -6.09
CA VAL A 12 18.07 30.86 -4.71
C VAL A 12 16.97 29.79 -4.69
N PHE A 13 16.05 29.82 -5.66
CA PHE A 13 14.99 28.81 -5.77
C PHE A 13 15.52 27.42 -6.13
N VAL A 14 16.55 27.34 -6.99
CA VAL A 14 17.21 26.08 -7.37
C VAL A 14 18.02 25.51 -6.19
N CYS A 15 18.66 26.34 -5.37
CA CYS A 15 19.37 25.89 -4.17
C CYS A 15 18.43 25.36 -3.07
N ILE A 16 17.26 25.96 -2.87
CA ILE A 16 16.28 25.51 -1.87
C ILE A 16 15.63 24.18 -2.28
N CYS A 17 15.36 23.97 -3.58
CA CYS A 17 14.90 22.68 -4.08
C CYS A 17 15.96 21.58 -3.99
N LEU A 18 17.25 21.90 -4.18
CA LEU A 18 18.35 20.93 -4.06
C LEU A 18 18.63 20.52 -2.60
N LEU A 19 18.54 21.45 -1.65
CA LEU A 19 18.68 21.14 -0.21
C LEU A 19 17.52 20.29 0.32
N SER A 20 16.33 20.41 -0.26
CA SER A 20 15.17 19.58 0.10
C SER A 20 15.27 18.12 -0.38
N ILE A 21 16.13 17.85 -1.36
CA ILE A 21 16.35 16.51 -1.95
C ILE A 21 17.46 15.76 -1.20
N LEU A 22 18.39 16.48 -0.59
CA LEU A 22 19.50 15.92 0.17
C LEU A 22 19.10 15.77 1.64
N GLY A 23 18.46 14.65 1.99
CA GLY A 23 18.30 14.28 3.40
C GLY A 23 19.65 14.26 4.11
N GLU A 24 19.67 14.66 5.39
CA GLU A 24 20.87 14.85 6.23
C GLU A 24 21.86 13.68 6.20
N ASP A 25 21.39 12.45 5.97
CA ASP A 25 22.20 11.24 5.93
C ASP A 25 23.21 11.17 4.76
N LEU A 26 22.95 11.87 3.64
CA LEU A 26 23.85 11.86 2.49
C LEU A 26 25.02 12.85 2.63
N MET A 27 24.85 13.91 3.43
CA MET A 27 25.93 14.86 3.74
C MET A 27 26.98 14.23 4.66
N LEU A 28 26.57 13.38 5.59
CA LEU A 28 27.48 12.68 6.49
C LEU A 28 28.33 11.61 5.78
N SER A 29 27.82 10.95 4.72
CA SER A 29 28.62 10.01 3.94
C SER A 29 29.66 10.72 3.06
N VAL A 30 29.35 11.92 2.56
CA VAL A 30 30.27 12.73 1.76
C VAL A 30 31.37 13.34 2.63
N LEU A 31 31.08 13.72 3.87
CA LEU A 31 32.07 14.25 4.82
C LEU A 31 32.98 13.15 5.39
N SER A 32 32.47 11.93 5.58
CA SER A 32 33.25 10.78 6.04
C SER A 32 34.28 10.30 5.00
N GLN A 33 33.95 10.37 3.70
CA GLN A 33 34.85 9.90 2.63
C GLN A 33 35.97 10.88 2.23
N ARG A 34 36.00 12.10 2.79
CA ARG A 34 36.98 13.14 2.40
C ARG A 34 38.01 13.54 3.45
N GLY A 35 38.08 12.87 4.60
CA GLY A 35 39.20 13.03 5.54
C GLY A 35 39.47 14.47 6.02
N LEU A 36 38.48 15.36 5.99
CA LEU A 36 38.62 16.74 6.48
C LEU A 36 38.26 16.77 7.97
N ARG A 37 39.28 16.69 8.83
CA ARG A 37 39.22 17.20 10.21
C ARG A 37 39.32 18.71 10.15
N GLU A 38 38.22 19.43 10.30
CA GLU A 38 38.23 20.75 10.95
C GLU A 38 36.82 21.14 11.41
N GLU A 39 36.71 21.44 12.71
CA GLU A 39 35.51 21.93 13.36
C GLU A 39 35.21 23.37 12.92
N ARG A 40 34.09 23.61 12.22
CA ARG A 40 33.43 24.93 12.25
C ARG A 40 31.91 24.79 12.37
N LYS A 41 31.42 25.22 13.53
CA LYS A 41 30.00 25.40 13.85
C LYS A 41 29.34 26.35 12.84
N VAL A 42 28.34 25.88 12.11
CA VAL A 42 27.39 26.74 11.39
C VAL A 42 26.10 26.78 12.21
N LYS A 43 25.87 27.91 12.89
CA LYS A 43 24.57 28.25 13.52
C LYS A 43 23.61 28.70 12.42
N TYR A 44 22.45 28.09 12.29
CA TYR A 44 21.34 28.66 11.52
C TYR A 44 20.34 29.34 12.46
N TYR A 45 20.19 30.65 12.27
CA TYR A 45 19.16 31.48 12.89
C TYR A 45 17.79 31.15 12.29
N SER A 46 16.79 31.07 13.17
CA SER A 46 15.38 30.94 12.83
C SER A 46 14.76 32.35 12.73
N GLY A 47 13.92 32.56 11.73
CA GLY A 47 13.05 33.73 11.64
C GLY A 47 13.02 34.36 10.25
N ILE A 48 11.89 34.22 9.56
CA ILE A 48 11.13 35.32 8.92
C ILE A 48 9.73 34.78 8.64
N THR A 49 8.77 35.45 9.27
CA THR A 49 7.32 35.31 9.21
C THR A 49 6.73 36.07 8.02
N GLY A 50 5.78 35.43 7.33
CA GLY A 50 4.55 35.99 6.70
C GLY A 50 4.59 37.22 5.79
N PHE A 51 4.13 37.06 4.54
CA PHE A 51 3.18 37.97 3.86
C PHE A 51 2.41 37.20 2.77
N PRO A 52 1.08 37.42 2.58
CA PRO A 52 0.24 36.69 1.63
C PRO A 52 0.16 37.40 0.27
N LEU A 53 0.16 36.65 -0.84
CA LEU A 53 -0.22 37.17 -2.16
C LEU A 53 -1.30 36.26 -2.80
N PRO A 54 -2.28 36.86 -3.51
CA PRO A 54 -3.50 36.17 -3.94
C PRO A 54 -3.26 35.32 -5.17
N ILE A 55 -3.70 34.07 -5.15
CA ILE A 55 -3.60 33.15 -6.29
C ILE A 55 -4.97 33.08 -6.98
N SER A 56 -5.09 33.81 -8.08
CA SER A 56 -6.16 33.67 -9.06
C SER A 56 -6.12 32.28 -9.70
N GLY A 57 -7.31 31.68 -9.83
CA GLY A 57 -7.51 30.30 -10.23
C GLY A 57 -6.96 29.93 -11.62
N GLY A 58 -6.40 28.73 -11.69
CA GLY A 58 -6.05 28.03 -12.92
C GLY A 58 -6.05 26.53 -12.65
N LEU A 59 -6.71 25.76 -13.52
CA LEU A 59 -6.78 24.31 -13.48
C LEU A 59 -5.39 23.69 -13.57
N TYR A 60 -4.89 23.10 -12.49
CA TYR A 60 -3.70 22.26 -12.54
C TYR A 60 -4.08 20.85 -12.98
N TRP A 61 -4.15 20.65 -14.29
CA TRP A 61 -3.61 19.39 -14.83
C TRP A 61 -2.17 19.30 -14.37
N CYS A 62 -1.68 18.11 -14.03
CA CYS A 62 -0.24 17.90 -13.87
C CYS A 62 0.39 17.96 -15.27
N ASN A 63 0.30 19.12 -15.92
CA ASN A 63 1.29 19.60 -16.85
C ASN A 63 2.55 19.66 -16.01
N ILE A 64 3.38 18.62 -16.19
CA ILE A 64 4.79 18.90 -16.33
C ILE A 64 4.81 19.93 -17.47
N GLU A 65 4.79 21.22 -17.12
CA GLU A 65 5.28 22.25 -18.04
C GLU A 65 6.55 21.68 -18.66
N PRO A 66 6.82 21.92 -19.94
CA PRO A 66 8.08 21.51 -20.53
C PRO A 66 9.19 22.22 -19.75
N CYS A 67 9.64 21.61 -18.66
CA CYS A 67 10.96 21.77 -18.16
C CYS A 67 11.77 21.47 -19.40
N LYS A 68 12.42 22.50 -19.94
CA LYS A 68 13.67 22.37 -20.70
C LYS A 68 14.71 21.73 -19.76
N GLY A 69 14.36 20.59 -19.18
CA GLY A 69 15.11 19.83 -18.21
C GLY A 69 16.06 19.02 -19.03
N ASN A 70 17.16 19.66 -19.41
CA ASN A 70 18.28 19.01 -20.07
C ASN A 70 18.59 17.70 -19.33
N LEU A 71 18.59 16.57 -20.04
CA LEU A 71 18.98 15.24 -19.50
C LEU A 71 20.34 15.28 -18.77
N ILE A 72 21.16 16.30 -19.07
CA ILE A 72 22.41 16.65 -18.43
C ILE A 72 22.29 16.78 -16.89
N ILE A 73 21.19 17.31 -16.36
CA ILE A 73 20.97 17.46 -14.90
C ILE A 73 20.81 16.07 -14.23
N LEU A 74 20.15 15.14 -14.92
CA LEU A 74 19.89 13.79 -14.43
C LEU A 74 21.14 12.89 -14.49
N CYS A 75 22.13 13.21 -15.32
CA CYS A 75 23.32 12.38 -15.55
C CYS A 75 24.32 12.37 -14.37
N ARG A 76 24.21 13.30 -13.41
CA ARG A 76 25.05 13.32 -12.20
C ARG A 76 24.65 12.30 -11.13
N TYR A 77 23.60 11.51 -11.35
CA TYR A 77 23.07 10.56 -10.38
C TYR A 77 23.49 9.11 -10.69
N PHE A 78 24.02 8.42 -9.67
CA PHE A 78 24.14 6.96 -9.67
C PHE A 78 22.73 6.37 -9.85
N GLY A 79 22.43 5.86 -11.05
CA GLY A 79 21.09 5.37 -11.41
C GLY A 79 20.44 6.03 -12.64
N PHE A 80 21.11 6.93 -13.35
CA PHE A 80 20.60 7.58 -14.57
C PHE A 80 20.04 6.58 -15.60
N PHE A 81 20.75 5.48 -15.87
CA PHE A 81 20.30 4.40 -16.75
C PHE A 81 18.93 3.83 -16.32
N PHE A 82 18.77 3.56 -15.02
CA PHE A 82 17.53 3.01 -14.48
C PHE A 82 16.35 3.96 -14.61
N LEU A 83 16.59 5.26 -14.77
CA LEU A 83 15.53 6.25 -14.95
C LEU A 83 15.14 6.43 -16.41
N THR A 84 16.11 6.41 -17.34
CA THR A 84 15.91 6.76 -18.75
C THR A 84 15.57 5.58 -19.66
N SER A 85 15.97 4.36 -19.31
CA SER A 85 15.61 3.17 -20.10
C SER A 85 14.08 2.99 -20.18
N GLY A 86 13.59 2.75 -21.40
CA GLY A 86 12.18 2.60 -21.74
C GLY A 86 11.46 3.91 -22.07
N LEU A 87 12.02 5.08 -21.78
CA LEU A 87 11.40 6.38 -22.10
C LEU A 87 11.51 6.70 -23.60
N LYS A 88 10.54 7.46 -24.12
CA LYS A 88 10.61 8.06 -25.45
C LYS A 88 11.28 9.43 -25.38
N VAL A 89 12.24 9.65 -26.26
CA VAL A 89 12.93 10.92 -26.46
C VAL A 89 12.68 11.44 -27.88
N GLU A 90 12.61 12.74 -28.04
CA GLU A 90 12.59 13.40 -29.35
C GLU A 90 13.91 14.14 -29.60
N VAL A 91 14.36 14.12 -30.86
CA VAL A 91 15.61 14.76 -31.25
C VAL A 91 15.40 16.22 -31.63
N THR A 92 16.37 17.07 -31.30
CA THR A 92 16.32 18.53 -31.58
C THR A 92 17.24 18.95 -32.72
N HIS A 93 18.14 18.08 -33.19
CA HIS A 93 19.18 18.42 -34.16
C HIS A 93 18.76 18.27 -35.64
N CYS A 94 17.58 17.70 -35.93
CA CYS A 94 17.10 17.44 -37.29
C CYS A 94 16.12 18.52 -37.83
N GLY A 95 16.30 19.78 -37.43
CA GLY A 95 15.47 20.90 -37.91
C GLY A 95 13.96 20.68 -37.64
N GLN A 96 13.15 20.70 -38.70
CA GLN A 96 11.69 20.50 -38.61
C GLN A 96 11.28 19.05 -38.30
N MET A 97 12.16 18.06 -38.53
CA MET A 97 11.83 16.64 -38.37
C MET A 97 12.06 16.18 -36.93
N LYS A 98 11.02 16.23 -36.10
CA LYS A 98 11.06 15.78 -34.69
C LYS A 98 10.87 14.26 -34.57
N ARG A 99 11.91 13.50 -34.93
CA ARG A 99 11.89 12.03 -34.77
C ARG A 99 11.84 11.64 -33.29
N LYS A 100 11.02 10.64 -32.99
CA LYS A 100 10.86 10.09 -31.64
C LYS A 100 11.48 8.71 -31.56
N TYR A 101 12.24 8.45 -30.53
CA TYR A 101 12.91 7.17 -30.31
C TYR A 101 12.65 6.67 -28.89
N ARG A 102 12.62 5.35 -28.71
CA ARG A 102 12.62 4.73 -27.38
C ARG A 102 14.07 4.45 -26.98
N VAL A 103 14.44 4.88 -25.78
CA VAL A 103 15.74 4.58 -25.17
C VAL A 103 15.76 3.13 -24.74
N CYS A 104 16.73 2.37 -25.24
CA CYS A 104 16.98 1.01 -24.79
C CYS A 104 18.15 0.98 -23.81
N ASN A 105 19.22 1.75 -24.08
CA ASN A 105 20.42 1.74 -23.26
C ASN A 105 21.08 3.12 -23.09
N VAL A 106 22.07 3.19 -22.22
CA VAL A 106 22.98 4.34 -22.06
C VAL A 106 24.41 3.83 -22.23
N THR A 107 25.20 4.49 -23.06
CA THR A 107 26.56 4.02 -23.38
C THR A 107 27.48 4.12 -22.17
N ARG A 108 28.42 3.17 -22.04
CA ARG A 108 29.46 3.22 -20.99
C ARG A 108 30.51 4.30 -21.30
N ARG A 109 30.81 4.51 -22.58
CA ARG A 109 31.78 5.51 -23.04
C ARG A 109 31.10 6.88 -23.23
N PRO A 110 31.82 7.99 -22.98
CA PRO A 110 31.34 9.33 -23.27
C PRO A 110 31.20 9.56 -24.79
N ALA A 111 30.42 10.55 -25.20
CA ALA A 111 30.19 10.90 -26.61
C ALA A 111 31.50 11.20 -27.38
N SER A 112 32.54 11.68 -26.69
CA SER A 112 33.88 11.89 -27.25
C SER A 112 34.62 10.61 -27.64
N HIS A 113 34.33 9.48 -26.99
CA HIS A 113 35.04 8.20 -27.19
C HIS A 113 34.11 7.06 -27.64
N GLN A 114 32.80 7.28 -27.62
CA GLN A 114 31.83 6.31 -28.15
C GLN A 114 31.90 6.32 -29.67
N THR A 115 32.30 5.20 -30.26
CA THR A 115 32.35 5.01 -31.72
C THR A 115 31.16 4.18 -32.21
N PHE A 116 30.90 4.27 -33.51
CA PHE A 116 29.98 3.40 -34.24
C PHE A 116 30.46 3.24 -35.68
N PRO A 117 30.13 2.10 -36.34
CA PRO A 117 30.45 1.91 -37.74
C PRO A 117 29.57 2.81 -38.60
N LEU A 118 30.17 3.81 -39.24
CA LEU A 118 29.53 4.70 -40.20
C LEU A 118 29.78 4.15 -41.61
N GLN A 119 28.73 3.78 -42.33
CA GLN A 119 28.83 3.42 -43.74
C GLN A 119 29.05 4.68 -44.58
N LEU A 120 30.14 4.68 -45.34
CA LEU A 120 30.48 5.70 -46.32
C LEU A 120 29.79 5.37 -47.66
N GLU A 121 29.66 6.37 -48.54
CA GLU A 121 28.99 6.23 -49.85
C GLU A 121 29.66 5.20 -50.78
N ASN A 122 30.94 4.89 -50.54
CA ASN A 122 31.71 3.86 -51.23
C ASN A 122 31.50 2.44 -50.68
N GLY A 123 30.58 2.24 -49.72
CA GLY A 123 30.29 0.95 -49.10
C GLY A 123 31.25 0.51 -47.99
N GLN A 124 32.31 1.27 -47.70
CA GLN A 124 33.25 0.97 -46.61
C GLN A 124 32.70 1.47 -45.27
N ALA A 125 32.95 0.72 -44.19
CA ALA A 125 32.59 1.12 -42.84
C ALA A 125 33.79 1.78 -42.15
N MET A 126 33.62 3.04 -41.72
CA MET A 126 34.61 3.77 -40.94
C MET A 126 34.12 3.92 -39.50
N GLU A 127 34.99 3.68 -38.52
CA GLU A 127 34.67 4.04 -37.14
C GLU A 127 34.71 5.56 -36.96
N CYS A 128 33.61 6.14 -36.51
CA CYS A 128 33.51 7.56 -36.20
C CYS A 128 32.99 7.74 -34.77
N THR A 129 33.56 8.69 -34.02
CA THR A 129 33.03 9.03 -32.70
C THR A 129 31.72 9.79 -32.83
N VAL A 130 30.82 9.63 -31.85
CA VAL A 130 29.54 10.36 -31.85
C VAL A 130 29.77 11.87 -31.86
N ALA A 131 30.74 12.38 -31.08
CA ALA A 131 31.06 13.81 -31.06
C ALA A 131 31.56 14.34 -32.42
N GLN A 132 32.44 13.60 -33.11
CA GLN A 132 32.93 13.99 -34.44
C GLN A 132 31.81 13.95 -35.48
N TYR A 133 30.98 12.90 -35.47
CA TYR A 133 29.85 12.77 -36.39
C TYR A 133 28.88 13.96 -36.27
N PHE A 134 28.53 14.36 -35.04
CA PHE A 134 27.63 15.51 -34.84
C PHE A 134 28.27 16.85 -35.26
N LYS A 135 29.59 17.00 -35.06
CA LYS A 135 30.34 18.18 -35.54
C LYS A 135 30.39 18.25 -37.06
N GLN A 136 30.61 17.13 -37.74
CA GLN A 136 30.77 17.08 -39.20
C GLN A 136 29.43 17.12 -39.94
N LYS A 137 28.47 16.27 -39.56
CA LYS A 137 27.20 16.12 -40.29
C LYS A 137 26.16 17.19 -39.96
N TYR A 138 26.12 17.65 -38.72
CA TYR A 138 25.11 18.60 -38.24
C TYR A 138 25.71 19.97 -37.85
N SER A 139 27.00 20.18 -38.10
CA SER A 139 27.73 21.39 -37.69
C SER A 139 27.53 21.74 -36.21
N LEU A 140 27.32 20.72 -35.36
CA LEU A 140 26.94 20.87 -33.96
C LEU A 140 28.09 20.44 -33.05
N GLN A 141 28.75 21.40 -32.41
CA GLN A 141 29.76 21.13 -31.40
C GLN A 141 29.09 20.88 -30.05
N LEU A 142 29.20 19.64 -29.55
CA LEU A 142 28.63 19.26 -28.25
C LEU A 142 29.29 20.07 -27.12
N LYS A 143 28.48 20.63 -26.22
CA LYS A 143 28.96 21.33 -25.01
C LYS A 143 29.43 20.36 -23.94
N TYR A 144 28.85 19.17 -23.91
CA TYR A 144 29.11 18.15 -22.88
C TYR A 144 29.59 16.81 -23.48
N PRO A 145 30.69 16.79 -24.26
CA PRO A 145 31.14 15.58 -24.95
C PRO A 145 31.65 14.48 -23.99
N HIS A 146 31.91 14.83 -22.73
CA HIS A 146 32.30 13.90 -21.66
C HIS A 146 31.13 13.10 -21.07
N LEU A 147 29.88 13.41 -21.45
CA LEU A 147 28.70 12.65 -21.02
C LEU A 147 28.43 11.46 -21.95
N PRO A 148 27.78 10.38 -21.46
CA PRO A 148 27.40 9.24 -22.30
C PRO A 148 26.32 9.61 -23.32
N CYS A 149 26.03 8.68 -24.23
CA CYS A 149 24.97 8.78 -25.22
C CYS A 149 23.79 7.86 -24.84
N LEU A 150 22.59 8.18 -25.31
CA LEU A 150 21.45 7.27 -25.31
C LEU A 150 21.59 6.33 -26.51
N GLN A 151 21.54 5.02 -26.28
CA GLN A 151 21.27 4.07 -27.35
C GLN A 151 19.75 3.97 -27.52
N VAL A 152 19.29 4.09 -28.76
CA VAL A 152 17.86 4.15 -29.05
C VAL A 152 17.46 3.25 -30.21
N GLY A 153 16.18 2.85 -30.23
CA GLY A 153 15.66 1.95 -31.26
C GLY A 153 15.91 0.48 -30.92
N GLN A 154 16.44 -0.30 -31.87
CA GLN A 154 16.77 -1.72 -31.66
C GLN A 154 18.09 -1.84 -30.92
N GLU A 155 18.14 -2.67 -29.86
CA GLU A 155 19.36 -2.89 -29.07
C GLU A 155 20.53 -3.46 -29.88
N GLN A 156 20.25 -4.24 -30.92
CA GLN A 156 21.29 -4.76 -31.83
C GLN A 156 21.86 -3.70 -32.78
N LYS A 157 21.25 -2.51 -32.85
CA LYS A 157 21.69 -1.41 -33.73
C LYS A 157 22.48 -0.36 -32.96
N HIS A 158 23.39 0.29 -33.69
CA HIS A 158 24.36 1.25 -33.16
C HIS A 158 23.87 2.70 -33.30
N THR A 159 22.62 2.99 -32.90
CA THR A 159 22.08 4.36 -32.95
C THR A 159 22.28 5.05 -31.61
N TYR A 160 23.25 5.97 -31.56
CA TYR A 160 23.63 6.71 -30.36
C TYR A 160 23.28 8.19 -30.48
N LEU A 161 22.59 8.73 -29.47
CA LEU A 161 22.19 10.13 -29.40
C LEU A 161 22.84 10.81 -28.19
N PRO A 162 23.60 11.90 -28.36
CA PRO A 162 24.07 12.72 -27.25
C PRO A 162 22.91 13.24 -26.39
N LEU A 163 23.11 13.35 -25.07
CA LEU A 163 22.08 13.82 -24.14
C LEU A 163 21.59 15.23 -24.47
N GLU A 164 22.46 16.09 -25.02
CA GLU A 164 22.17 17.49 -25.34
C GLU A 164 21.16 17.65 -26.48
N VAL A 165 21.00 16.64 -27.34
CA VAL A 165 20.11 16.70 -28.51
C VAL A 165 18.80 15.94 -28.31
N CYS A 166 18.47 15.59 -27.06
CA CYS A 166 17.31 14.77 -26.70
C CYS A 166 16.41 15.47 -25.69
N ASN A 167 15.13 15.60 -26.00
CA ASN A 167 14.08 16.00 -25.06
C ASN A 167 13.19 14.81 -24.71
N ILE A 168 12.70 14.73 -23.47
CA ILE A 168 11.70 13.71 -23.10
C ILE A 168 10.37 14.07 -23.77
N VAL A 169 9.77 13.11 -24.49
CA VAL A 169 8.45 13.32 -25.11
C VAL A 169 7.40 13.54 -24.02
N ALA A 170 6.57 14.57 -24.19
CA ALA A 170 5.48 14.88 -23.26
C ALA A 170 4.39 13.79 -23.22
N GLY A 171 3.60 13.77 -22.14
CA GLY A 171 2.46 12.84 -22.00
C GLY A 171 2.85 11.39 -21.68
N GLN A 172 4.09 11.13 -21.27
CA GLN A 172 4.53 9.79 -20.87
C GLN A 172 4.25 9.54 -19.39
N ARG A 173 3.36 8.59 -19.11
CA ARG A 173 3.04 8.16 -17.74
C ARG A 173 4.25 7.52 -17.07
N CYS A 174 4.57 7.95 -15.84
CA CYS A 174 5.52 7.26 -14.99
C CYS A 174 4.90 5.94 -14.47
N ILE A 175 5.48 4.80 -14.87
CA ILE A 175 5.06 3.46 -14.42
C ILE A 175 5.86 2.99 -13.20
N LYS A 176 7.06 3.56 -13.00
CA LYS A 176 7.95 3.21 -11.88
C LYS A 176 7.32 3.67 -10.55
N LYS A 177 7.59 2.90 -9.49
CA LYS A 177 7.12 3.25 -8.14
C LYS A 177 7.73 4.58 -7.71
N LEU A 178 6.88 5.49 -7.22
CA LEU A 178 7.32 6.76 -6.66
C LEU A 178 8.11 6.53 -5.37
N THR A 179 9.09 7.39 -5.09
CA THR A 179 9.78 7.42 -3.79
C THR A 179 8.84 7.87 -2.67
N ASP A 180 9.22 7.66 -1.41
CA ASP A 180 8.38 8.05 -0.27
C ASP A 180 8.14 9.59 -0.24
N ASN A 181 9.15 10.37 -0.61
CA ASN A 181 9.03 11.83 -0.75
C ASN A 181 8.10 12.22 -1.89
N GLN A 182 8.25 11.62 -3.08
CA GLN A 182 7.36 11.87 -4.22
C GLN A 182 5.91 11.45 -3.92
N THR A 183 5.73 10.33 -3.20
CA THR A 183 4.43 9.85 -2.75
C THR A 183 3.79 10.84 -1.78
N SER A 184 4.56 11.36 -0.81
CA SER A 184 4.12 12.41 0.11
C SER A 184 3.66 13.67 -0.64
N THR A 185 4.45 14.14 -1.61
CA THR A 185 4.09 15.28 -2.47
C THR A 185 2.84 15.00 -3.29
N MET A 186 2.72 13.83 -3.91
CA MET A 186 1.54 13.43 -4.69
C MET A 186 0.28 13.39 -3.82
N ILE A 187 0.36 12.83 -2.60
CA ILE A 187 -0.76 12.80 -1.67
C ILE A 187 -1.17 14.22 -1.28
N LYS A 188 -0.22 15.10 -0.94
CA LYS A 188 -0.52 16.50 -0.62
C LYS A 188 -1.15 17.24 -1.79
N ALA A 189 -0.67 16.99 -3.00
CA ALA A 189 -1.16 17.63 -4.21
C ALA A 189 -2.58 17.18 -4.60
N THR A 190 -2.94 15.92 -4.34
CA THR A 190 -4.21 15.30 -4.79
C THR A 190 -5.26 15.13 -3.69
N ALA A 191 -4.89 15.27 -2.43
CA ALA A 191 -5.82 15.25 -1.31
C ALA A 191 -6.83 16.40 -1.44
N ARG A 192 -8.10 16.05 -1.52
CA ARG A 192 -9.22 16.99 -1.57
C ARG A 192 -10.30 16.56 -0.57
N SER A 193 -10.93 17.54 0.08
CA SER A 193 -12.13 17.28 0.89
C SER A 193 -13.26 16.76 0.01
N ALA A 194 -14.31 16.19 0.61
CA ALA A 194 -15.47 15.74 -0.16
C ALA A 194 -16.17 16.89 -0.92
N PRO A 195 -16.40 18.08 -0.32
CA PRO A 195 -16.94 19.24 -1.04
C PRO A 195 -16.06 19.69 -2.20
N ASP A 196 -14.75 19.86 -2.00
CA ASP A 196 -13.83 20.32 -3.06
C ASP A 196 -13.84 19.35 -4.25
N ARG A 197 -13.89 18.04 -3.97
CA ARG A 197 -13.93 17.01 -5.00
C ARG A 197 -15.24 17.01 -5.76
N GLN A 198 -16.36 17.21 -5.07
CA GLN A 198 -17.68 17.35 -5.70
C GLN A 198 -17.68 18.54 -6.66
N GLU A 199 -17.14 19.67 -6.22
CA GLU A 199 -17.04 20.87 -7.02
C GLU A 199 -16.10 20.69 -8.22
N GLU A 200 -14.93 20.07 -8.03
CA GLU A 200 -13.98 19.77 -9.10
C GLU A 200 -14.61 18.90 -10.19
N ILE A 201 -15.36 17.85 -9.82
CA ILE A 201 -16.08 17.00 -10.76
C ILE A 201 -17.18 17.81 -11.48
N SER A 202 -17.94 18.61 -10.74
CA SER A 202 -19.02 19.43 -11.32
C SER A 202 -18.49 20.46 -12.31
N ARG A 203 -17.38 21.14 -11.99
CA ARG A 203 -16.70 22.08 -12.88
C ARG A 203 -16.16 21.37 -14.12
N LEU A 204 -15.53 20.20 -13.96
CA LEU A 204 -15.02 19.42 -15.08
C LEU A 204 -16.15 19.05 -16.06
N VAL A 205 -17.27 18.55 -15.54
CA VAL A 205 -18.44 18.18 -16.33
C VAL A 205 -19.01 19.40 -17.07
N LYS A 206 -19.20 20.54 -16.38
CA LYS A 206 -19.71 21.79 -16.98
C LYS A 206 -18.78 22.40 -18.04
N SER A 207 -17.47 22.23 -17.88
CA SER A 207 -16.46 22.75 -18.82
C SER A 207 -16.24 21.84 -20.04
N ASN A 208 -16.76 20.62 -20.01
CA ASN A 208 -16.52 19.64 -21.07
C ASN A 208 -17.54 19.83 -22.19
N SER A 209 -17.07 20.13 -23.40
CA SER A 209 -17.92 20.31 -24.59
C SER A 209 -18.74 19.07 -24.95
N MET A 210 -18.39 17.90 -24.44
CA MET A 210 -19.15 16.65 -24.63
C MET A 210 -20.37 16.53 -23.71
N VAL A 211 -20.50 17.37 -22.67
CA VAL A 211 -21.61 17.31 -21.72
C VAL A 211 -22.45 18.57 -21.84
N GLY A 212 -23.68 18.43 -22.33
CA GLY A 212 -24.58 19.55 -22.62
C GLY A 212 -24.19 20.39 -23.86
N GLY A 213 -23.08 20.07 -24.53
CA GLY A 213 -22.66 20.68 -25.79
C GLY A 213 -22.95 19.81 -27.02
N PRO A 214 -22.80 20.35 -28.25
CA PRO A 214 -23.11 19.64 -29.48
C PRO A 214 -21.96 18.73 -29.88
N ASP A 215 -21.69 17.68 -29.10
CA ASP A 215 -20.80 16.62 -29.59
C ASP A 215 -21.47 15.97 -30.82
N PRO A 216 -20.84 16.03 -32.00
CA PRO A 216 -21.47 15.57 -33.23
C PRO A 216 -21.75 14.07 -33.20
N TYR A 217 -20.94 13.30 -32.47
CA TYR A 217 -21.14 11.86 -32.33
C TYR A 217 -22.29 11.57 -31.37
N LEU A 218 -22.35 12.18 -30.18
CA LEU A 218 -23.46 11.93 -29.25
C LEU A 218 -24.82 12.33 -29.85
N LYS A 219 -24.84 13.43 -30.62
CA LYS A 219 -26.05 13.89 -31.32
C LYS A 219 -26.54 12.88 -32.36
N GLU A 220 -25.62 12.29 -33.14
CA GLU A 220 -25.93 11.24 -34.11
C GLU A 220 -26.61 10.02 -33.46
N PHE A 221 -26.17 9.64 -32.27
CA PHE A 221 -26.75 8.52 -31.52
C PHE A 221 -27.96 8.91 -30.65
N GLY A 222 -28.43 10.17 -30.71
CA GLY A 222 -29.55 10.65 -29.90
C GLY A 222 -29.28 10.63 -28.38
N ILE A 223 -28.01 10.69 -27.97
CA ILE A 223 -27.61 10.61 -26.55
C ILE A 223 -27.54 12.02 -25.96
N VAL A 224 -28.22 12.22 -24.83
CA VAL A 224 -28.15 13.46 -24.04
C VAL A 224 -27.52 13.15 -22.68
N VAL A 225 -26.46 13.88 -22.34
CA VAL A 225 -25.77 13.76 -21.05
C VAL A 225 -26.08 14.98 -20.18
N HIS A 226 -26.71 14.74 -19.04
CA HIS A 226 -26.98 15.79 -18.05
C HIS A 226 -25.69 16.26 -17.36
N ASN A 227 -25.64 17.55 -17.04
CA ASN A 227 -24.49 18.22 -16.40
C ASN A 227 -24.58 18.28 -14.87
N GLU A 228 -25.63 17.70 -14.29
CA GLU A 228 -25.86 17.64 -12.85
C GLU A 228 -25.63 16.22 -12.30
N MET A 229 -25.16 16.14 -11.06
CA MET A 229 -25.00 14.84 -10.39
C MET A 229 -26.36 14.26 -10.06
N THR A 230 -26.54 12.96 -10.28
CA THR A 230 -27.77 12.25 -9.92
C THR A 230 -28.04 12.32 -8.42
N GLU A 231 -29.22 12.79 -8.05
CA GLU A 231 -29.68 12.78 -6.66
C GLU A 231 -30.18 11.39 -6.25
N LEU A 232 -29.78 10.95 -5.06
CA LEU A 232 -30.11 9.63 -4.53
C LEU A 232 -30.46 9.71 -3.05
N THR A 233 -31.51 9.01 -2.64
CA THR A 233 -31.88 8.89 -1.22
C THR A 233 -31.06 7.78 -0.55
N GLY A 234 -30.09 8.18 0.29
CA GLY A 234 -29.31 7.27 1.12
C GLY A 234 -29.97 6.97 2.46
N ARG A 235 -29.60 5.84 3.09
CA ARG A 235 -29.98 5.51 4.48
C ARG A 235 -28.74 5.38 5.36
N VAL A 236 -28.75 6.03 6.52
CA VAL A 236 -27.69 5.89 7.54
C VAL A 236 -28.10 4.79 8.52
N LEU A 237 -27.47 3.62 8.39
CA LEU A 237 -27.72 2.52 9.32
C LEU A 237 -27.28 2.91 10.75
N PRO A 238 -27.90 2.37 11.82
CA PRO A 238 -27.45 2.55 13.21
C PRO A 238 -26.10 1.85 13.44
N ALA A 239 -25.25 2.41 14.32
CA ALA A 239 -23.97 1.81 14.66
C ALA A 239 -24.17 0.61 15.61
N PRO A 240 -23.47 -0.51 15.41
CA PRO A 240 -23.59 -1.64 16.32
C PRO A 240 -22.88 -1.34 17.63
N MET A 241 -23.45 -1.81 18.73
CA MET A 241 -22.85 -1.68 20.05
C MET A 241 -21.80 -2.78 20.26
N LEU A 242 -20.68 -2.40 20.88
CA LEU A 242 -19.54 -3.27 21.13
C LEU A 242 -19.41 -3.57 22.61
N GLN A 243 -19.44 -4.83 22.98
CA GLN A 243 -19.27 -5.27 24.35
C GLN A 243 -17.80 -5.57 24.64
N TYR A 244 -17.30 -4.98 25.71
CA TYR A 244 -15.99 -5.22 26.31
C TYR A 244 -16.10 -6.15 27.53
N GLY A 245 -14.96 -6.58 28.06
CA GLY A 245 -14.88 -7.53 29.17
C GLY A 245 -14.67 -6.85 30.52
N GLY A 246 -13.89 -7.53 31.37
CA GLY A 246 -13.67 -7.14 32.76
C GLY A 246 -14.93 -7.29 33.63
N ARG A 247 -14.84 -6.82 34.88
CA ARG A 247 -15.96 -6.90 35.85
C ARG A 247 -17.19 -6.12 35.39
N ASN A 248 -16.98 -4.99 34.72
CA ASN A 248 -18.05 -4.05 34.38
C ASN A 248 -18.71 -4.33 33.02
N LYS A 249 -18.17 -5.25 32.20
CA LYS A 249 -18.66 -5.62 30.86
C LYS A 249 -19.17 -4.42 30.04
N THR A 250 -18.37 -3.35 30.01
CA THR A 250 -18.78 -2.06 29.47
C THR A 250 -19.15 -2.15 28.00
N VAL A 251 -20.13 -1.35 27.57
CA VAL A 251 -20.50 -1.26 26.16
C VAL A 251 -19.99 0.04 25.55
N ALA A 252 -19.44 -0.04 24.34
CA ALA A 252 -19.06 1.12 23.54
C ALA A 252 -20.03 1.28 22.37
N THR A 253 -20.55 2.49 22.20
CA THR A 253 -21.34 2.87 21.04
C THR A 253 -20.46 3.68 20.08
N PRO A 254 -20.15 3.18 18.88
CA PRO A 254 -19.38 3.93 17.91
C PRO A 254 -20.07 5.23 17.53
N ASN A 255 -19.35 6.34 17.65
CA ASN A 255 -19.79 7.64 17.16
C ASN A 255 -19.03 7.96 15.88
N GLN A 256 -19.75 8.20 14.77
CA GLN A 256 -19.15 8.44 13.45
C GLN A 256 -18.12 7.36 13.03
N GLY A 257 -18.33 6.11 13.46
CA GLY A 257 -17.44 5.00 13.16
C GLY A 257 -16.15 4.93 13.99
N VAL A 258 -16.02 5.75 15.04
CA VAL A 258 -14.89 5.71 15.99
C VAL A 258 -15.43 5.42 17.39
N TRP A 259 -14.67 4.67 18.16
CA TRP A 259 -14.92 4.47 19.59
C TRP A 259 -13.60 4.45 20.36
N ASP A 260 -13.70 4.47 21.67
CA ASP A 260 -12.55 4.58 22.56
C ASP A 260 -12.58 3.51 23.65
N MET A 261 -11.38 3.04 24.02
CA MET A 261 -11.13 2.02 25.02
C MET A 261 -10.80 2.57 26.41
N ARG A 262 -10.70 3.89 26.60
CA ARG A 262 -10.51 4.44 27.95
C ARG A 262 -11.60 3.90 28.90
N GLY A 263 -11.15 3.38 30.04
CA GLY A 263 -11.99 2.74 31.06
C GLY A 263 -12.56 1.37 30.68
N LYS A 264 -12.10 0.73 29.61
CA LYS A 264 -12.61 -0.57 29.12
C LYS A 264 -11.50 -1.61 29.07
N GLN A 265 -11.84 -2.85 29.41
CA GLN A 265 -10.92 -4.00 29.35
C GLN A 265 -11.32 -4.93 28.21
N PHE A 266 -10.37 -5.61 27.60
CA PHE A 266 -10.65 -6.57 26.53
C PHE A 266 -11.68 -7.61 26.95
N TYR A 267 -12.52 -8.04 26.00
CA TYR A 267 -13.52 -9.08 26.23
C TYR A 267 -12.90 -10.37 26.79
N ALA A 268 -11.80 -10.80 26.19
CA ALA A 268 -10.90 -11.83 26.70
C ALA A 268 -9.46 -11.35 26.53
N GLY A 269 -8.88 -10.82 27.61
CA GLY A 269 -7.47 -10.43 27.64
C GLY A 269 -6.56 -11.60 28.00
N ILE A 270 -5.43 -11.72 27.31
CA ILE A 270 -4.41 -12.73 27.59
C ILE A 270 -3.47 -12.26 28.69
N GLU A 271 -3.21 -13.11 29.67
CA GLU A 271 -2.15 -12.92 30.65
C GLU A 271 -0.80 -13.31 30.05
N ILE A 272 0.15 -12.39 30.03
CA ILE A 272 1.49 -12.57 29.45
C ILE A 272 2.50 -12.72 30.59
N LYS A 273 3.02 -13.93 30.76
CA LYS A 273 3.95 -14.33 31.83
C LYS A 273 5.39 -14.39 31.35
N VAL A 274 5.62 -15.03 30.20
CA VAL A 274 6.96 -15.23 29.63
C VAL A 274 7.05 -14.52 28.30
N TRP A 275 7.87 -13.47 28.22
CA TRP A 275 8.03 -12.65 27.03
C TRP A 275 9.43 -12.06 26.95
N ALA A 276 9.88 -11.74 25.73
CA ALA A 276 11.22 -11.26 25.44
C ALA A 276 11.20 -9.95 24.64
N VAL A 277 12.30 -9.19 24.72
CA VAL A 277 12.57 -7.99 23.92
C VAL A 277 13.86 -8.20 23.14
N ALA A 278 13.78 -8.06 21.81
CA ALA A 278 14.94 -8.08 20.92
C ALA A 278 15.08 -6.72 20.23
N CYS A 279 16.15 -5.98 20.52
CA CYS A 279 16.37 -4.64 20.00
C CYS A 279 17.38 -4.63 18.85
N PHE A 280 16.90 -4.44 17.62
CA PHE A 280 17.74 -4.30 16.43
C PHE A 280 18.05 -2.84 16.08
N ALA A 281 17.58 -1.89 16.89
CA ALA A 281 17.99 -0.50 16.78
C ALA A 281 19.35 -0.29 17.47
N PRO A 282 20.23 0.57 16.92
CA PRO A 282 21.50 0.89 17.57
C PRO A 282 21.30 1.40 19.00
N GLN A 283 22.12 0.94 19.94
CA GLN A 283 22.02 1.32 21.36
C GLN A 283 22.13 2.84 21.58
N LYS A 284 22.86 3.54 20.70
CA LYS A 284 22.94 5.02 20.73
C LYS A 284 21.58 5.69 20.48
N GLN A 285 20.72 5.09 19.65
CA GLN A 285 19.38 5.60 19.33
C GLN A 285 18.32 5.09 20.32
N CYS A 286 18.48 3.87 20.82
CA CYS A 286 17.59 3.24 21.76
C CYS A 286 18.41 2.72 22.94
N ARG A 287 18.53 3.56 23.98
CA ARG A 287 19.26 3.21 25.20
C ARG A 287 18.42 2.30 26.10
N GLU A 288 19.07 1.65 27.07
CA GLU A 288 18.41 0.72 28.00
C GLU A 288 17.36 1.40 28.89
N ASP A 289 17.59 2.65 29.31
CA ASP A 289 16.62 3.45 30.07
C ASP A 289 15.33 3.70 29.26
N LEU A 290 15.46 3.91 27.94
CA LEU A 290 14.33 4.08 27.04
C LEU A 290 13.55 2.76 26.84
N LEU A 291 14.26 1.63 26.71
CA LEU A 291 13.63 0.31 26.66
C LEU A 291 12.88 -0.03 27.95
N LYS A 292 13.47 0.32 29.11
CA LYS A 292 12.83 0.14 30.42
C LYS A 292 11.58 1.00 30.55
N SER A 293 11.68 2.30 30.24
CA SER A 293 10.55 3.23 30.25
C SER A 293 9.42 2.78 29.32
N PHE A 294 9.75 2.33 28.11
CA PHE A 294 8.78 1.75 27.17
C PHE A 294 8.09 0.52 27.75
N THR A 295 8.87 -0.42 28.31
CA THR A 295 8.36 -1.65 28.93
C THR A 295 7.39 -1.34 30.06
N ASP A 296 7.77 -0.45 30.98
CA ASP A 296 6.94 -0.11 32.14
C ASP A 296 5.64 0.59 31.73
N GLN A 297 5.69 1.48 30.74
CA GLN A 297 4.49 2.11 30.17
C GLN A 297 3.60 1.12 29.43
N LEU A 298 4.18 0.20 28.65
CA LEU A 298 3.42 -0.85 27.96
C LEU A 298 2.71 -1.76 28.96
N ARG A 299 3.40 -2.19 30.03
CA ARG A 299 2.82 -3.00 31.12
C ARG A 299 1.67 -2.29 31.82
N LYS A 300 1.81 -0.98 32.08
CA LYS A 300 0.74 -0.17 32.67
C LYS A 300 -0.51 -0.16 31.78
N ILE A 301 -0.35 0.22 30.51
CA ILE A 301 -1.46 0.29 29.56
C ILE A 301 -2.07 -1.08 29.29
N SER A 302 -1.27 -2.14 29.25
CA SER A 302 -1.76 -3.50 29.04
C SER A 302 -2.59 -3.99 30.22
N LYS A 303 -2.18 -3.68 31.45
CA LYS A 303 -2.95 -3.96 32.68
C LYS A 303 -4.28 -3.21 32.67
N ASP A 304 -4.28 -1.93 32.33
CA ASP A 304 -5.51 -1.11 32.24
C ASP A 304 -6.49 -1.67 31.18
N ALA A 305 -5.96 -2.24 30.10
CA ALA A 305 -6.74 -2.91 29.06
C ALA A 305 -7.17 -4.34 29.41
N GLY A 306 -6.82 -4.87 30.59
CA GLY A 306 -7.15 -6.24 30.99
C GLY A 306 -6.30 -7.34 30.34
N MET A 307 -5.14 -6.99 29.78
CA MET A 307 -4.10 -7.90 29.24
C MET A 307 -2.81 -7.74 30.06
N PRO A 308 -2.76 -8.23 31.31
CA PRO A 308 -1.63 -7.98 32.20
C PRO A 308 -0.35 -8.62 31.66
N ILE A 309 0.70 -7.81 31.49
CA ILE A 309 2.07 -8.28 31.25
C ILE A 309 2.77 -8.37 32.60
N GLN A 310 2.99 -9.59 33.06
CA GLN A 310 3.61 -9.90 34.34
C GLN A 310 5.13 -9.83 34.25
N GLY A 311 5.74 -9.31 35.32
CA GLY A 311 7.19 -9.23 35.43
C GLY A 311 7.87 -8.35 34.37
N GLN A 312 9.20 -8.38 34.42
CA GLN A 312 10.09 -7.86 33.37
C GLN A 312 10.27 -8.94 32.29
N PRO A 313 10.70 -8.59 31.06
CA PRO A 313 10.95 -9.59 30.04
C PRO A 313 12.03 -10.58 30.49
N CYS A 314 11.87 -11.86 30.18
CA CYS A 314 12.84 -12.91 30.54
C CYS A 314 14.16 -12.78 29.77
N PHE A 315 14.15 -12.02 28.68
CA PHE A 315 15.30 -11.71 27.84
C PHE A 315 15.17 -10.30 27.27
N CYS A 316 16.24 -9.51 27.35
CA CYS A 316 16.33 -8.19 26.71
C CYS A 316 17.75 -7.97 26.19
N LYS A 317 17.95 -8.03 24.87
CA LYS A 317 19.28 -7.86 24.24
C LYS A 317 19.22 -7.06 22.95
N TYR A 318 20.36 -6.42 22.65
CA TYR A 318 20.61 -5.79 21.35
C TYR A 318 21.13 -6.82 20.34
N ALA A 319 20.77 -6.63 19.08
CA ALA A 319 21.30 -7.37 17.95
C ALA A 319 21.42 -6.46 16.72
N GLN A 320 22.14 -6.94 15.71
CA GLN A 320 22.32 -6.22 14.44
C GLN A 320 22.26 -7.20 13.27
N GLY A 321 21.79 -6.70 12.13
CA GLY A 321 21.67 -7.49 10.90
C GLY A 321 20.52 -8.50 10.92
N ALA A 322 20.18 -9.01 9.74
CA ALA A 322 19.15 -10.05 9.58
C ALA A 322 19.66 -11.42 10.06
N ASP A 323 20.95 -11.69 9.89
CA ASP A 323 21.57 -12.99 10.20
C ASP A 323 21.51 -13.37 11.68
N SER A 324 21.33 -12.38 12.58
CA SER A 324 21.22 -12.62 14.02
C SER A 324 19.80 -13.00 14.48
N VAL A 325 18.78 -12.85 13.64
CA VAL A 325 17.38 -13.14 13.98
C VAL A 325 17.17 -14.62 14.27
N GLU A 326 17.54 -15.50 13.33
CA GLU A 326 17.29 -16.94 13.44
C GLU A 326 18.01 -17.59 14.63
N PRO A 327 19.33 -17.35 14.84
CA PRO A 327 20.03 -17.89 16.00
C PRO A 327 19.43 -17.40 17.33
N MET A 328 19.09 -16.11 17.42
CA MET A 328 18.49 -15.54 18.62
C MET A 328 17.12 -16.17 18.91
N PHE A 329 16.26 -16.34 17.91
CA PHE A 329 14.93 -16.91 18.12
C PHE A 329 14.99 -18.40 18.45
N LYS A 330 15.91 -19.16 17.84
CA LYS A 330 16.18 -20.56 18.21
C LYS A 330 16.59 -20.66 19.67
N HIS A 331 17.54 -19.82 20.11
CA HIS A 331 17.94 -19.74 21.50
C HIS A 331 16.75 -19.43 22.42
N LEU A 332 15.98 -18.38 22.11
CA LEU A 332 14.80 -18.00 22.88
C LEU A 332 13.77 -19.14 23.03
N LYS A 333 13.50 -19.86 21.94
CA LYS A 333 12.54 -20.99 21.93
C LYS A 333 13.02 -22.17 22.77
N MET A 334 14.33 -22.46 22.75
CA MET A 334 14.92 -23.59 23.49
C MET A 334 15.12 -23.27 24.97
N THR A 335 15.47 -22.03 25.30
CA THR A 335 15.82 -21.62 26.67
C THR A 335 14.60 -21.27 27.52
N TYR A 336 13.58 -20.64 26.95
CA TYR A 336 12.43 -20.14 27.72
C TYR A 336 11.16 -20.95 27.42
N VAL A 337 10.93 -21.97 28.24
CA VAL A 337 9.71 -22.80 28.17
C VAL A 337 8.48 -21.92 28.37
N GLY A 338 7.50 -22.05 27.47
CA GLY A 338 6.26 -21.28 27.53
C GLY A 338 6.39 -19.82 27.07
N LEU A 339 7.46 -19.45 26.36
CA LEU A 339 7.61 -18.10 25.77
C LEU A 339 6.41 -17.74 24.88
N GLN A 340 5.70 -16.68 25.25
CA GLN A 340 4.46 -16.26 24.59
C GLN A 340 4.69 -15.21 23.50
N LEU A 341 5.63 -14.29 23.69
CA LEU A 341 5.79 -13.11 22.82
C LEU A 341 7.24 -12.65 22.73
N ILE A 342 7.66 -12.28 21.52
CA ILE A 342 8.89 -11.50 21.29
C ILE A 342 8.50 -10.10 20.77
N VAL A 343 8.81 -9.06 21.55
CA VAL A 343 8.71 -7.67 21.10
C VAL A 343 10.02 -7.29 20.41
N VAL A 344 9.94 -6.89 19.14
CA VAL A 344 11.11 -6.63 18.30
C VAL A 344 11.21 -5.15 17.98
N ILE A 345 12.29 -4.48 18.39
CA ILE A 345 12.48 -3.04 18.14
C ILE A 345 13.32 -2.86 16.87
N LEU A 346 12.84 -2.07 15.92
CA LEU A 346 13.47 -1.86 14.62
C LEU A 346 13.83 -0.38 14.39
N PRO A 347 14.98 -0.06 13.75
CA PRO A 347 15.42 1.32 13.53
C PRO A 347 14.58 2.08 12.48
N GLY A 348 13.72 1.39 11.72
CA GLY A 348 12.95 1.99 10.63
C GLY A 348 12.57 0.94 9.59
N LYS A 349 12.66 1.30 8.31
CA LYS A 349 12.53 0.35 7.21
C LYS A 349 13.84 -0.43 7.09
N THR A 350 13.79 -1.74 7.29
CA THR A 350 14.97 -2.61 7.34
C THR A 350 14.63 -4.01 6.84
N PRO A 351 15.55 -4.73 6.16
CA PRO A 351 15.34 -6.13 5.77
C PRO A 351 15.10 -7.04 6.98
N VAL A 352 15.56 -6.66 8.18
CA VAL A 352 15.33 -7.39 9.44
C VAL A 352 13.83 -7.64 9.70
N TYR A 353 12.94 -6.74 9.26
CA TYR A 353 11.50 -6.95 9.42
C TYR A 353 11.04 -8.22 8.70
N ALA A 354 11.43 -8.40 7.43
CA ALA A 354 11.04 -9.57 6.65
C ALA A 354 11.63 -10.85 7.28
N GLU A 355 12.87 -10.78 7.78
CA GLU A 355 13.53 -11.94 8.38
C GLU A 355 12.93 -12.36 9.73
N VAL A 356 12.62 -11.39 10.61
CA VAL A 356 11.86 -11.63 11.86
C VAL A 356 10.56 -12.36 11.58
N LYS A 357 9.94 -12.01 10.45
CA LYS A 357 8.66 -12.53 10.04
C LYS A 357 8.74 -13.91 9.39
N ARG A 358 9.74 -14.14 8.55
CA ARG A 358 10.07 -15.48 8.05
C ARG A 358 10.36 -16.43 9.21
N VAL A 359 11.29 -16.08 10.09
CA VAL A 359 11.70 -16.94 11.21
C VAL A 359 10.55 -17.16 12.20
N GLY A 360 9.86 -16.09 12.60
CA GLY A 360 8.78 -16.15 13.57
C GLY A 360 7.54 -16.87 13.05
N ASP A 361 7.04 -16.46 11.88
CA ASP A 361 5.72 -16.88 11.41
C ASP A 361 5.78 -18.20 10.58
N THR A 362 6.93 -18.56 9.98
CA THR A 362 7.05 -19.78 9.15
C THR A 362 7.98 -20.86 9.72
N LEU A 363 9.17 -20.51 10.23
CA LEU A 363 10.14 -21.50 10.69
C LEU A 363 9.88 -22.01 12.11
N LEU A 364 9.66 -21.09 13.06
CA LEU A 364 9.63 -21.42 14.48
C LEU A 364 8.24 -21.33 15.11
N GLY A 365 7.28 -20.68 14.45
CA GLY A 365 5.91 -20.54 14.97
C GLY A 365 5.83 -19.73 16.27
N MET A 366 6.56 -18.61 16.34
CA MET A 366 6.66 -17.75 17.52
C MET A 366 5.95 -16.42 17.29
N ALA A 367 5.12 -15.98 18.24
CA ALA A 367 4.43 -14.71 18.12
C ALA A 367 5.40 -13.52 18.25
N THR A 368 5.45 -12.69 17.20
CA THR A 368 6.33 -11.52 17.12
C THR A 368 5.54 -10.22 17.04
N GLN A 369 5.98 -9.18 17.75
CA GLN A 369 5.43 -7.83 17.65
C GLN A 369 6.54 -6.79 17.40
N CYS A 370 6.67 -6.36 16.14
CA CYS A 370 7.63 -5.34 15.77
C CYS A 370 7.16 -3.92 16.16
N VAL A 371 8.07 -3.08 16.62
CA VAL A 371 7.84 -1.67 16.98
C VAL A 371 8.98 -0.83 16.42
N GLN A 372 8.67 0.29 15.76
CA GLN A 372 9.70 1.22 15.30
C GLN A 372 10.31 1.98 16.48
N VAL A 373 11.63 2.17 16.47
CA VAL A 373 12.39 2.81 17.55
C VAL A 373 11.84 4.18 17.94
N LYS A 374 11.38 4.99 16.98
CA LYS A 374 10.76 6.30 17.25
C LYS A 374 9.55 6.22 18.20
N ASN A 375 8.79 5.12 18.15
CA ASN A 375 7.63 4.89 19.00
C ASN A 375 7.99 4.30 20.37
N VAL A 376 9.24 3.82 20.54
CA VAL A 376 9.83 3.40 21.82
C VAL A 376 10.42 4.61 22.53
N VAL A 377 11.17 5.43 21.79
CA VAL A 377 11.80 6.66 22.31
C VAL A 377 10.74 7.67 22.73
N LYS A 378 9.70 7.87 21.91
CA LYS A 378 8.56 8.74 22.21
C LYS A 378 7.27 7.95 22.19
N THR A 379 6.93 7.40 23.35
CA THR A 379 5.68 6.67 23.55
C THR A 379 4.48 7.63 23.59
N SER A 380 3.32 7.12 23.18
CA SER A 380 2.04 7.77 23.46
C SER A 380 1.06 6.72 23.97
N PRO A 381 0.15 7.06 24.91
CA PRO A 381 -0.85 6.11 25.42
C PRO A 381 -1.69 5.51 24.29
N GLN A 382 -2.03 6.29 23.27
CA GLN A 382 -2.78 5.83 22.11
C GLN A 382 -1.99 4.80 21.29
N THR A 383 -0.69 5.03 21.04
CA THR A 383 0.17 4.09 20.31
C THR A 383 0.31 2.78 21.09
N LEU A 384 0.53 2.84 22.41
CA LEU A 384 0.65 1.66 23.26
C LEU A 384 -0.67 0.89 23.35
N SER A 385 -1.80 1.58 23.46
CA SER A 385 -3.12 0.97 23.44
C SER A 385 -3.39 0.22 22.12
N ASN A 386 -3.02 0.82 20.99
CA ASN A 386 -3.09 0.16 19.67
C ASN A 386 -2.11 -1.03 19.56
N LEU A 387 -0.97 -0.98 20.26
CA LEU A 387 -0.04 -2.10 20.33
C LEU A 387 -0.63 -3.27 21.14
N CYS A 388 -1.28 -2.98 22.27
CA CYS A 388 -1.97 -3.98 23.09
C CYS A 388 -3.10 -4.68 22.31
N LEU A 389 -3.86 -3.94 21.50
CA LEU A 389 -4.87 -4.51 20.59
C LEU A 389 -4.28 -5.62 19.71
N LYS A 390 -3.10 -5.38 19.14
CA LYS A 390 -2.40 -6.33 18.27
C LYS A 390 -1.82 -7.51 19.04
N ILE A 391 -1.20 -7.26 20.19
CA ILE A 391 -0.60 -8.29 21.02
C ILE A 391 -1.69 -9.25 21.51
N ASN A 392 -2.79 -8.73 22.06
CA ASN A 392 -3.87 -9.57 22.57
C ASN A 392 -4.43 -10.50 21.48
N ALA A 393 -4.68 -9.95 20.29
CA ALA A 393 -5.19 -10.72 19.15
C ALA A 393 -4.19 -11.80 18.67
N LYS A 394 -2.88 -11.51 18.64
CA LYS A 394 -1.84 -12.47 18.26
C LYS A 394 -1.72 -13.64 19.23
N LEU A 395 -1.98 -13.39 20.51
CA LEU A 395 -1.95 -14.41 21.55
C LEU A 395 -3.29 -15.12 21.74
N GLY A 396 -4.26 -14.89 20.85
CA GLY A 396 -5.55 -15.59 20.84
C GLY A 396 -6.66 -14.94 21.66
N GLY A 397 -6.42 -13.75 22.22
CA GLY A 397 -7.41 -12.96 22.95
C GLY A 397 -8.48 -12.33 22.06
N ILE A 398 -9.55 -11.85 22.70
CA ILE A 398 -10.69 -11.19 22.07
C ILE A 398 -10.78 -9.76 22.60
N ASN A 399 -10.63 -8.76 21.73
CA ASN A 399 -10.59 -7.36 22.17
C ASN A 399 -11.98 -6.84 22.55
N ASN A 400 -12.99 -7.11 21.72
CA ASN A 400 -14.39 -6.80 21.94
C ASN A 400 -15.26 -7.72 21.07
N VAL A 401 -16.56 -7.78 21.36
CA VAL A 401 -17.55 -8.54 20.58
C VAL A 401 -18.74 -7.67 20.24
N LEU A 402 -19.50 -8.03 19.21
CA LEU A 402 -20.82 -7.46 18.99
C LEU A 402 -21.75 -7.83 20.15
N VAL A 403 -22.53 -6.86 20.63
CA VAL A 403 -23.52 -7.11 21.69
C VAL A 403 -24.46 -8.25 21.26
N PRO A 404 -24.53 -9.37 22.02
CA PRO A 404 -25.13 -10.61 21.54
C PRO A 404 -26.60 -10.51 21.08
N HIS A 405 -27.41 -9.66 21.72
CA HIS A 405 -28.83 -9.48 21.42
C HIS A 405 -29.10 -8.55 20.22
N GLN A 406 -28.10 -7.79 19.77
CA GLN A 406 -28.19 -6.99 18.54
C GLN A 406 -27.72 -7.76 17.31
N ARG A 407 -27.21 -8.99 17.48
CA ARG A 407 -26.74 -9.81 16.38
C ARG A 407 -27.91 -10.25 15.49
N PRO A 408 -27.77 -10.20 14.16
CA PRO A 408 -28.78 -10.70 13.23
C PRO A 408 -29.06 -12.20 13.45
N SER A 409 -30.24 -12.65 13.02
CA SER A 409 -30.69 -14.04 13.18
C SER A 409 -29.75 -15.10 12.58
N VAL A 410 -28.87 -14.73 11.64
CA VAL A 410 -27.82 -15.62 11.12
C VAL A 410 -26.96 -16.25 12.22
N PHE A 411 -26.75 -15.55 13.34
CA PHE A 411 -25.95 -16.02 14.47
C PHE A 411 -26.68 -17.04 15.36
N GLN A 412 -27.96 -17.32 15.11
CA GLN A 412 -28.74 -18.32 15.86
C GLN A 412 -28.34 -19.75 15.50
N GLN A 413 -27.68 -19.95 14.36
CA GLN A 413 -27.12 -21.25 13.96
C GLN A 413 -25.62 -21.09 13.67
N PRO A 414 -24.83 -22.18 13.74
CA PRO A 414 -23.41 -22.12 13.41
C PRO A 414 -23.17 -21.59 12.00
N VAL A 415 -22.35 -20.56 11.89
CA VAL A 415 -22.01 -19.88 10.64
C VAL A 415 -20.51 -19.60 10.60
N ILE A 416 -19.88 -19.82 9.45
CA ILE A 416 -18.49 -19.46 9.21
C ILE A 416 -18.41 -18.28 8.23
N PHE A 417 -17.60 -17.30 8.59
CA PHE A 417 -17.30 -16.15 7.75
C PHE A 417 -15.95 -16.34 7.09
N LEU A 418 -15.99 -16.47 5.78
CA LEU A 418 -14.82 -16.60 4.94
C LEU A 418 -14.56 -15.29 4.22
N GLY A 419 -13.29 -15.01 3.96
CA GLY A 419 -12.94 -13.89 3.10
C GLY A 419 -11.62 -14.12 2.41
N ALA A 420 -11.60 -13.70 1.17
CA ALA A 420 -10.61 -14.12 0.21
C ALA A 420 -10.16 -12.96 -0.68
N ASP A 421 -8.88 -12.96 -1.03
CA ASP A 421 -8.33 -12.01 -1.99
C ASP A 421 -7.09 -12.58 -2.69
N VAL A 422 -6.83 -12.10 -3.89
CA VAL A 422 -5.63 -12.41 -4.67
C VAL A 422 -4.79 -11.14 -4.80
N THR A 423 -3.50 -11.26 -4.54
CA THR A 423 -2.53 -10.18 -4.68
C THR A 423 -1.64 -10.44 -5.87
N HIS A 424 -1.66 -9.54 -6.83
CA HIS A 424 -0.81 -9.60 -8.01
C HIS A 424 0.53 -8.88 -7.77
N PRO A 425 1.60 -9.29 -8.49
CA PRO A 425 2.85 -8.56 -8.53
C PRO A 425 2.68 -7.09 -8.95
N PRO A 426 3.66 -6.23 -8.64
CA PRO A 426 3.70 -4.87 -9.15
C PRO A 426 3.66 -4.81 -10.68
N ALA A 427 3.12 -3.72 -11.23
CA ALA A 427 3.05 -3.51 -12.67
C ALA A 427 4.46 -3.60 -13.31
N GLY A 428 4.59 -4.42 -14.36
CA GLY A 428 5.84 -4.66 -15.07
C GLY A 428 6.62 -5.89 -14.60
N ASP A 429 6.18 -6.57 -13.54
CA ASP A 429 6.75 -7.85 -13.11
C ASP A 429 5.98 -9.03 -13.73
N GLY A 430 6.60 -9.71 -14.69
CA GLY A 430 6.00 -10.86 -15.38
C GLY A 430 6.31 -12.21 -14.74
N LYS A 431 7.29 -12.26 -13.82
CA LYS A 431 7.86 -13.52 -13.30
C LYS A 431 7.31 -13.90 -11.93
N LYS A 432 6.97 -12.91 -11.10
CA LYS A 432 6.47 -13.21 -9.75
C LYS A 432 5.08 -13.86 -9.80
N PRO A 433 4.80 -14.80 -8.91
CA PRO A 433 3.48 -15.41 -8.81
C PRO A 433 2.47 -14.46 -8.15
N SER A 434 1.19 -14.78 -8.29
CA SER A 434 0.13 -14.16 -7.49
C SER A 434 -0.03 -14.92 -6.18
N ILE A 435 -0.47 -14.24 -5.13
CA ILE A 435 -0.68 -14.84 -3.80
C ILE A 435 -2.16 -14.79 -3.47
N ALA A 436 -2.78 -15.96 -3.32
CA ALA A 436 -4.15 -16.11 -2.85
C ALA A 436 -4.15 -16.36 -1.33
N ALA A 437 -5.09 -15.74 -0.64
CA ALA A 437 -5.26 -15.94 0.80
C ALA A 437 -6.75 -16.02 1.13
N VAL A 438 -7.10 -16.99 1.98
CA VAL A 438 -8.46 -17.19 2.49
C VAL A 438 -8.39 -17.24 4.01
N VAL A 439 -9.24 -16.47 4.68
CA VAL A 439 -9.36 -16.47 6.14
C VAL A 439 -10.75 -16.91 6.55
N GLY A 440 -10.87 -17.61 7.68
CA GLY A 440 -12.14 -18.09 8.23
C GLY A 440 -12.28 -17.71 9.70
N SER A 441 -13.49 -17.30 10.13
CA SER A 441 -13.80 -17.07 11.55
C SER A 441 -13.72 -18.36 12.35
N MET A 442 -13.32 -18.31 13.62
CA MET A 442 -13.05 -19.51 14.46
C MET A 442 -13.81 -19.51 15.79
N ASP A 443 -14.88 -18.71 15.88
CA ASP A 443 -15.79 -18.58 17.02
C ASP A 443 -17.16 -18.03 16.59
N GLY A 444 -18.13 -18.05 17.50
CA GLY A 444 -19.49 -17.50 17.28
C GLY A 444 -19.61 -15.98 17.46
N HIS A 445 -18.56 -15.29 17.88
CA HIS A 445 -18.47 -13.82 18.01
C HIS A 445 -17.76 -13.17 16.81
N PRO A 446 -17.64 -13.90 15.69
CA PRO A 446 -16.52 -13.87 14.72
C PRO A 446 -15.37 -12.91 15.02
N SER A 447 -14.61 -13.19 16.08
CA SER A 447 -13.51 -12.31 16.52
C SER A 447 -12.13 -12.89 16.16
N ARG A 448 -11.94 -14.19 16.35
CA ARG A 448 -10.73 -14.94 15.98
C ARG A 448 -10.85 -15.50 14.57
N TYR A 449 -9.73 -15.53 13.85
CA TYR A 449 -9.66 -16.01 12.48
C TYR A 449 -8.40 -16.83 12.26
N CYS A 450 -8.49 -17.88 11.46
CA CYS A 450 -7.33 -18.58 10.89
C CYS A 450 -7.17 -18.21 9.41
N ALA A 451 -5.96 -18.37 8.89
CA ALA A 451 -5.59 -18.04 7.52
C ALA A 451 -5.01 -19.24 6.80
N THR A 452 -5.32 -19.36 5.52
CA THR A 452 -4.65 -20.23 4.55
C THR A 452 -4.12 -19.35 3.42
N VAL A 453 -2.92 -19.65 2.92
CA VAL A 453 -2.24 -18.87 1.88
C VAL A 453 -1.67 -19.83 0.84
N ARG A 454 -1.74 -19.44 -0.44
CA ARG A 454 -1.24 -20.19 -1.59
C ARG A 454 -0.57 -19.27 -2.59
N VAL A 455 0.50 -19.77 -3.18
CA VAL A 455 1.14 -19.16 -4.34
C VAL A 455 0.49 -19.77 -5.58
N GLN A 456 0.07 -18.94 -6.54
CA GLN A 456 -0.49 -19.39 -7.81
C GLN A 456 0.22 -18.73 -8.99
N THR A 457 0.46 -19.52 -10.05
CA THR A 457 1.34 -19.18 -11.17
C THR A 457 0.78 -18.06 -12.06
N SER A 458 1.70 -17.36 -12.73
CA SER A 458 1.39 -16.30 -13.70
C SER A 458 0.97 -16.89 -15.05
N ARG A 459 0.27 -16.10 -15.87
CA ARG A 459 -0.36 -16.47 -17.17
C ARG A 459 0.62 -17.07 -18.20
N GLN A 460 1.92 -16.95 -17.98
CA GLN A 460 2.96 -17.31 -18.96
C GLN A 460 3.36 -18.79 -18.95
N GLU A 461 3.02 -19.58 -17.92
CA GLU A 461 3.48 -20.98 -17.82
C GLU A 461 2.46 -22.03 -18.26
N ILE A 462 1.19 -21.66 -18.50
CA ILE A 462 0.18 -22.63 -18.93
C ILE A 462 0.12 -22.66 -20.46
N SER A 463 0.97 -23.50 -21.04
CA SER A 463 0.70 -24.10 -22.34
C SER A 463 -0.51 -25.04 -22.21
N GLN A 464 -1.56 -24.75 -22.97
CA GLN A 464 -2.77 -25.57 -23.17
C GLN A 464 -3.78 -25.70 -21.98
N GLU A 465 -4.99 -25.21 -22.25
CA GLU A 465 -6.31 -25.71 -21.82
C GLU A 465 -6.99 -25.32 -20.48
N LEU A 466 -6.41 -24.49 -19.59
CA LEU A 466 -7.21 -23.89 -18.49
C LEU A 466 -7.22 -22.36 -18.51
N LEU A 467 -8.21 -21.83 -19.25
CA LEU A 467 -8.57 -20.41 -19.44
C LEU A 467 -9.21 -19.74 -18.20
N TYR A 468 -8.74 -20.03 -16.98
CA TYR A 468 -9.27 -19.35 -15.80
C TYR A 468 -8.56 -18.02 -15.58
N SER A 469 -9.34 -16.99 -15.23
CA SER A 469 -8.81 -15.69 -14.82
C SER A 469 -7.74 -15.87 -13.73
N GLN A 470 -6.66 -15.08 -13.76
CA GLN A 470 -5.66 -15.06 -12.68
C GLN A 470 -6.27 -14.69 -11.32
N GLU A 471 -7.48 -14.13 -11.33
CA GLU A 471 -8.28 -13.87 -10.13
C GLU A 471 -8.91 -15.12 -9.52
N VAL A 472 -9.01 -16.25 -10.22
CA VAL A 472 -9.58 -17.47 -9.63
C VAL A 472 -8.58 -18.04 -8.64
N ILE A 473 -9.03 -18.29 -7.41
CA ILE A 473 -8.22 -18.99 -6.40
C ILE A 473 -8.16 -20.47 -6.76
N GLN A 474 -7.01 -20.92 -7.26
CA GLN A 474 -6.84 -22.26 -7.84
C GLN A 474 -7.06 -23.38 -6.80
N ASP A 475 -6.51 -23.23 -5.60
CA ASP A 475 -6.56 -24.24 -4.53
C ASP A 475 -7.66 -23.96 -3.49
N LEU A 476 -8.74 -23.27 -3.88
CA LEU A 476 -9.78 -22.84 -2.95
C LEU A 476 -10.44 -24.02 -2.20
N THR A 477 -10.61 -25.17 -2.86
CA THR A 477 -11.20 -26.38 -2.27
C THR A 477 -10.47 -26.79 -0.99
N ASN A 478 -9.14 -26.92 -1.06
CA ASN A 478 -8.33 -27.36 0.09
C ASN A 478 -8.24 -26.26 1.14
N MET A 479 -8.08 -25.00 0.73
CA MET A 479 -8.07 -23.84 1.63
C MET A 479 -9.35 -23.75 2.47
N VAL A 480 -10.52 -23.98 1.88
CA VAL A 480 -11.81 -23.98 2.58
C VAL A 480 -11.96 -25.23 3.46
N ARG A 481 -11.54 -26.41 2.97
CA ARG A 481 -11.55 -27.66 3.75
C ARG A 481 -10.77 -27.51 5.06
N GLU A 482 -9.55 -26.97 5.00
CA GLU A 482 -8.71 -26.70 6.18
C GLU A 482 -9.42 -25.80 7.19
N LEU A 483 -10.04 -24.71 6.72
CA LEU A 483 -10.75 -23.75 7.57
C LEU A 483 -12.01 -24.37 8.21
N LEU A 484 -12.75 -25.22 7.49
CA LEU A 484 -13.92 -25.93 8.02
C LEU A 484 -13.52 -26.94 9.12
N ILE A 485 -12.43 -27.69 8.90
CA ILE A 485 -11.88 -28.60 9.93
C ILE A 485 -11.47 -27.80 11.17
N GLN A 486 -10.76 -26.68 10.98
CA GLN A 486 -10.29 -25.86 12.10
C GLN A 486 -11.44 -25.18 12.85
N PHE A 487 -12.50 -24.78 12.14
CA PHE A 487 -13.74 -24.28 12.75
C PHE A 487 -14.38 -25.34 13.64
N TYR A 488 -14.52 -26.57 13.15
CA TYR A 488 -15.08 -27.67 13.94
C TYR A 488 -14.21 -28.00 15.15
N LYS A 489 -12.87 -28.03 15.02
CA LYS A 489 -11.95 -28.21 16.15
C LYS A 489 -12.12 -27.12 17.21
N SER A 490 -12.34 -25.87 16.78
CA SER A 490 -12.42 -24.71 17.67
C SER A 490 -13.79 -24.55 18.34
N THR A 491 -14.87 -24.93 17.67
CA THR A 491 -16.25 -24.64 18.11
C THR A 491 -17.06 -25.88 18.45
N ARG A 492 -16.64 -27.07 17.97
CA ARG A 492 -17.41 -28.33 17.97
C ARG A 492 -18.73 -28.27 17.20
N PHE A 493 -18.93 -27.25 16.36
CA PHE A 493 -20.09 -27.13 15.49
C PHE A 493 -19.69 -27.23 14.02
N LYS A 494 -20.55 -27.85 13.22
CA LYS A 494 -20.47 -27.79 11.75
C LYS A 494 -21.23 -26.53 11.28
N PRO A 495 -20.64 -25.64 10.47
CA PRO A 495 -21.35 -24.50 9.93
C PRO A 495 -22.58 -24.94 9.12
N THR A 496 -23.76 -24.44 9.48
CA THR A 496 -24.97 -24.60 8.65
C THR A 496 -24.96 -23.63 7.47
N ARG A 497 -24.15 -22.57 7.56
CA ARG A 497 -24.02 -21.50 6.58
C ARG A 497 -22.57 -21.06 6.40
N ILE A 498 -22.21 -20.74 5.16
CA ILE A 498 -20.92 -20.20 4.76
C ILE A 498 -21.17 -18.84 4.11
N ILE A 499 -20.63 -17.78 4.69
CA ILE A 499 -20.68 -16.44 4.10
C ILE A 499 -19.29 -16.08 3.59
N TYR A 500 -19.15 -15.99 2.27
CA TYR A 500 -17.88 -15.83 1.57
C TYR A 500 -17.75 -14.43 0.97
N TYR A 501 -16.81 -13.65 1.51
CA TYR A 501 -16.48 -12.31 1.02
C TYR A 501 -15.26 -12.33 0.11
N ARG A 502 -15.46 -12.21 -1.21
CA ARG A 502 -14.38 -12.13 -2.20
C ARG A 502 -14.02 -10.66 -2.50
N GLY A 503 -12.82 -10.24 -2.15
CA GLY A 503 -12.29 -8.92 -2.54
C GLY A 503 -11.79 -8.90 -3.98
N GLY A 504 -11.36 -7.76 -4.51
CA GLY A 504 -10.38 -7.72 -5.63
C GLY A 504 -10.88 -8.04 -7.04
N VAL A 505 -12.03 -8.67 -7.20
CA VAL A 505 -12.59 -9.05 -8.52
C VAL A 505 -13.20 -7.84 -9.23
N SER A 506 -12.85 -7.62 -10.50
CA SER A 506 -13.46 -6.60 -11.36
C SER A 506 -14.85 -7.02 -11.87
N GLU A 507 -15.71 -6.07 -12.24
CA GLU A 507 -17.08 -6.35 -12.71
C GLU A 507 -17.11 -7.29 -13.91
N GLY A 508 -16.24 -7.06 -14.91
CA GLY A 508 -16.14 -7.91 -16.10
C GLY A 508 -15.67 -9.34 -15.82
N GLN A 509 -15.09 -9.62 -14.65
CA GLN A 509 -14.59 -10.95 -14.27
C GLN A 509 -15.48 -11.67 -13.25
N MET A 510 -16.52 -11.01 -12.71
CA MET A 510 -17.33 -11.56 -11.61
C MET A 510 -17.89 -12.95 -11.91
N LYS A 511 -18.51 -13.14 -13.08
CA LYS A 511 -19.08 -14.44 -13.47
C LYS A 511 -18.01 -15.53 -13.62
N GLN A 512 -16.89 -15.18 -14.25
CA GLN A 512 -15.77 -16.10 -14.51
C GLN A 512 -15.08 -16.54 -13.22
N VAL A 513 -15.09 -15.72 -12.17
CA VAL A 513 -14.49 -16.04 -10.88
C VAL A 513 -15.49 -16.74 -9.96
N ALA A 514 -16.73 -16.26 -9.87
CA ALA A 514 -17.71 -16.76 -8.93
C ALA A 514 -18.08 -18.23 -9.17
N TRP A 515 -18.24 -18.65 -10.43
CA TRP A 515 -18.65 -20.01 -10.77
C TRP A 515 -17.63 -21.09 -10.32
N PRO A 516 -16.35 -21.03 -10.73
CA PRO A 516 -15.37 -22.03 -10.28
C PRO A 516 -15.13 -21.98 -8.77
N GLU A 517 -15.11 -20.79 -8.16
CA GLU A 517 -14.92 -20.68 -6.70
C GLU A 517 -16.10 -21.24 -5.90
N LEU A 518 -17.35 -21.02 -6.34
CA LEU A 518 -18.52 -21.59 -5.71
C LEU A 518 -18.52 -23.13 -5.78
N ILE A 519 -18.11 -23.69 -6.92
CA ILE A 519 -17.92 -25.14 -7.08
C ILE A 519 -16.84 -25.64 -6.12
N ALA A 520 -15.72 -24.92 -5.99
CA ALA A 520 -14.65 -25.29 -5.07
C ALA A 520 -15.11 -25.32 -3.60
N ILE A 521 -15.90 -24.32 -3.16
CA ILE A 521 -16.48 -24.29 -1.80
C ILE A 521 -17.41 -25.50 -1.59
N ARG A 522 -18.25 -25.84 -2.56
CA ARG A 522 -19.14 -27.02 -2.48
C ARG A 522 -18.34 -28.33 -2.43
N LYS A 523 -17.32 -28.47 -3.29
CA LYS A 523 -16.41 -29.62 -3.29
C LYS A 523 -15.73 -29.78 -1.94
N ALA A 524 -15.32 -28.69 -1.30
CA ALA A 524 -14.73 -28.74 0.04
C ALA A 524 -15.70 -29.32 1.07
N CYS A 525 -16.97 -28.93 1.03
CA CYS A 525 -18.01 -29.44 1.93
C CYS A 525 -18.27 -30.93 1.70
N ILE A 526 -18.53 -31.34 0.46
CA ILE A 526 -18.81 -32.74 0.09
C ILE A 526 -17.62 -33.65 0.42
N SER A 527 -16.38 -33.15 0.23
CA SER A 527 -15.18 -33.92 0.56
C SER A 527 -15.02 -34.23 2.05
N LEU A 528 -15.67 -33.47 2.93
CA LEU A 528 -15.63 -33.69 4.37
C LEU A 528 -16.71 -34.67 4.81
N GLU A 529 -17.89 -34.60 4.20
CA GLU A 529 -19.05 -35.45 4.48
C GLU A 529 -20.00 -35.38 3.28
N GLU A 530 -20.45 -36.52 2.77
CA GLU A 530 -21.16 -36.65 1.48
C GLU A 530 -22.44 -35.79 1.41
N ASP A 531 -23.20 -35.76 2.50
CA ASP A 531 -24.47 -35.01 2.61
C ASP A 531 -24.32 -33.60 3.20
N TYR A 532 -23.10 -33.16 3.50
CA TYR A 532 -22.87 -31.85 4.11
C TYR A 532 -23.01 -30.72 3.06
N ARG A 533 -24.20 -30.11 3.04
CA ARG A 533 -24.60 -29.08 2.07
C ARG A 533 -25.02 -27.77 2.75
N PRO A 534 -24.09 -27.02 3.38
CA PRO A 534 -24.43 -25.77 4.04
C PRO A 534 -24.88 -24.71 3.04
N GLY A 535 -25.73 -23.78 3.48
CA GLY A 535 -26.14 -22.63 2.66
C GLY A 535 -24.97 -21.70 2.39
N ILE A 536 -24.70 -21.38 1.12
CA ILE A 536 -23.58 -20.50 0.72
C ILE A 536 -24.12 -19.14 0.28
N THR A 537 -23.51 -18.08 0.78
CA THR A 537 -23.70 -16.69 0.34
C THR A 537 -22.38 -16.15 -0.22
N TYR A 538 -22.35 -15.79 -1.50
CA TYR A 538 -21.16 -15.31 -2.20
C TYR A 538 -21.26 -13.79 -2.44
N ILE A 539 -20.36 -13.05 -1.81
CA ILE A 539 -20.37 -11.58 -1.80
C ILE A 539 -19.07 -11.05 -2.38
N VAL A 540 -19.12 -10.33 -3.49
CA VAL A 540 -17.97 -9.57 -4.01
C VAL A 540 -17.91 -8.19 -3.38
N VAL A 541 -16.74 -7.83 -2.88
CA VAL A 541 -16.47 -6.52 -2.25
C VAL A 541 -15.46 -5.74 -3.07
N GLN A 542 -15.91 -4.63 -3.65
CA GLN A 542 -15.06 -3.72 -4.40
C GLN A 542 -14.82 -2.43 -3.61
N LYS A 543 -13.54 -2.15 -3.34
CA LYS A 543 -13.08 -0.89 -2.73
C LYS A 543 -12.60 0.12 -3.77
N ARG A 544 -12.12 -0.35 -4.93
CA ARG A 544 -11.55 0.49 -5.99
C ARG A 544 -12.57 0.57 -7.12
N HIS A 545 -13.33 1.66 -7.15
CA HIS A 545 -14.32 1.98 -8.19
C HIS A 545 -14.41 3.50 -8.39
N HIS A 546 -15.18 3.93 -9.40
CA HIS A 546 -15.31 5.34 -9.78
C HIS A 546 -16.53 6.06 -9.16
N THR A 547 -17.50 5.33 -8.58
CA THR A 547 -18.64 5.94 -7.89
C THR A 547 -18.24 6.72 -6.64
N ARG A 548 -18.77 7.94 -6.48
CA ARG A 548 -18.60 8.79 -5.30
C ARG A 548 -19.97 9.30 -4.85
N LEU A 549 -20.18 9.38 -3.54
CA LEU A 549 -21.41 9.88 -2.95
C LEU A 549 -21.08 11.13 -2.14
N PHE A 550 -21.88 12.18 -2.31
CA PHE A 550 -21.73 13.47 -1.65
C PHE A 550 -23.03 13.82 -0.91
N CYS A 551 -22.95 14.61 0.15
CA CYS A 551 -24.13 15.06 0.89
C CYS A 551 -24.74 16.30 0.21
N LEU A 552 -26.05 16.29 -0.04
CA LEU A 552 -26.77 17.44 -0.61
C LEU A 552 -26.85 18.64 0.35
N LYS A 553 -26.92 18.39 1.66
CA LYS A 553 -26.93 19.46 2.68
C LYS A 553 -25.55 19.56 3.34
N SER A 554 -25.07 20.79 3.55
CA SER A 554 -23.86 21.08 4.32
C SER A 554 -24.06 20.71 5.79
N LEU A 555 -24.00 19.42 6.09
CA LEU A 555 -23.69 18.99 7.44
C LEU A 555 -22.23 19.38 7.65
N LYS A 556 -21.98 20.48 8.38
CA LYS A 556 -20.66 21.05 8.78
C LYS A 556 -19.63 20.00 9.25
N TYR A 557 -20.08 18.79 9.53
CA TYR A 557 -19.32 17.67 10.07
C TYR A 557 -18.54 16.85 9.02
N TRP A 558 -18.86 16.93 7.73
CA TRP A 558 -18.13 16.18 6.68
C TRP A 558 -16.92 16.95 6.09
N GLU A 559 -16.71 18.20 6.52
CA GLU A 559 -15.62 19.07 6.06
C GLU A 559 -14.22 18.59 6.50
N MET A 560 -14.13 17.71 7.51
CA MET A 560 -12.84 17.26 8.08
C MET A 560 -12.22 16.02 7.41
N TYR A 561 -12.90 15.37 6.45
CA TYR A 561 -12.40 14.13 5.85
C TYR A 561 -12.24 14.25 4.33
N GLN A 562 -11.12 13.71 3.81
CA GLN A 562 -10.93 13.49 2.38
C GLN A 562 -12.10 12.69 1.79
N THR A 563 -12.36 12.86 0.48
CA THR A 563 -13.43 12.11 -0.21
C THR A 563 -13.36 10.62 0.11
N VAL A 564 -14.39 10.10 0.78
CA VAL A 564 -14.41 8.70 1.21
C VAL A 564 -14.69 7.79 0.02
N SER A 565 -13.82 6.81 -0.20
CA SER A 565 -14.10 5.71 -1.13
C SER A 565 -15.17 4.82 -0.50
N GLN A 566 -16.36 4.83 -1.08
CA GLN A 566 -17.43 3.92 -0.68
C GLN A 566 -17.08 2.47 -1.05
N ARG A 567 -17.88 1.51 -0.58
CA ARG A 567 -17.75 0.10 -0.97
C ARG A 567 -18.92 -0.26 -1.87
N HIS A 568 -18.64 -0.98 -2.94
CA HIS A 568 -19.67 -1.72 -3.66
C HIS A 568 -19.68 -3.16 -3.15
N VAL A 569 -20.90 -3.68 -2.94
CA VAL A 569 -21.17 -5.03 -2.49
C VAL A 569 -22.09 -5.66 -3.50
N TYR A 570 -21.63 -6.73 -4.16
CA TYR A 570 -22.41 -7.49 -5.12
C TYR A 570 -22.68 -8.87 -4.55
N ILE A 571 -23.95 -9.23 -4.41
CA ILE A 571 -24.34 -10.59 -4.02
C ILE A 571 -24.47 -11.40 -5.30
N LEU A 572 -23.54 -12.32 -5.55
CA LEU A 572 -23.51 -13.12 -6.78
C LEU A 572 -24.21 -14.47 -6.64
N TRP A 573 -24.36 -14.95 -5.40
CA TRP A 573 -25.07 -16.18 -5.09
C TRP A 573 -25.62 -16.10 -3.66
N GLU A 574 -26.87 -16.53 -3.48
CA GLU A 574 -27.53 -16.55 -2.17
C GLU A 574 -28.41 -17.80 -2.07
N ASN A 575 -28.04 -18.75 -1.21
CA ASN A 575 -28.88 -19.91 -0.89
C ASN A 575 -29.33 -19.94 0.57
N ALA A 576 -28.98 -18.93 1.37
CA ALA A 576 -29.38 -18.83 2.77
C ALA A 576 -30.65 -17.98 2.98
N ARG A 577 -31.32 -17.55 1.91
CA ARG A 577 -32.60 -16.80 1.89
C ARG A 577 -32.61 -15.56 2.79
N TYR A 578 -31.56 -14.74 2.75
CA TYR A 578 -31.55 -13.47 3.49
C TYR A 578 -32.33 -12.38 2.76
N ASN A 579 -33.00 -11.50 3.52
CA ASN A 579 -33.40 -10.19 3.02
C ASN A 579 -32.15 -9.29 2.92
N ILE A 580 -32.06 -8.48 1.85
CA ILE A 580 -31.00 -7.50 1.57
C ILE A 580 -30.68 -6.63 2.80
N ALA A 581 -31.69 -6.27 3.60
CA ALA A 581 -31.52 -5.49 4.82
C ALA A 581 -30.62 -6.20 5.86
N THR A 582 -30.80 -7.51 6.02
CA THR A 582 -30.00 -8.35 6.93
C THR A 582 -28.56 -8.43 6.45
N THR A 583 -28.32 -8.61 5.14
CA THR A 583 -26.97 -8.68 4.56
C THR A 583 -26.21 -7.35 4.66
N LEU A 584 -26.90 -6.21 4.52
CA LEU A 584 -26.33 -4.87 4.65
C LEU A 584 -25.96 -4.52 6.10
N GLN A 585 -26.86 -4.78 7.04
CA GLN A 585 -26.61 -4.60 8.48
C GLN A 585 -25.44 -5.49 8.92
N PHE A 586 -25.43 -6.73 8.45
CA PHE A 586 -24.39 -7.72 8.67
C PHE A 586 -23.00 -7.31 8.11
N THR A 587 -22.94 -6.77 6.89
CA THR A 587 -21.69 -6.25 6.29
C THR A 587 -21.14 -5.06 7.08
N LYS A 588 -22.03 -4.26 7.69
CA LYS A 588 -21.66 -3.15 8.55
C LYS A 588 -21.11 -3.62 9.89
N GLU A 589 -21.72 -4.62 10.50
CA GLU A 589 -21.35 -5.18 11.80
C GLU A 589 -20.02 -5.94 11.77
N ASN A 590 -19.71 -6.63 10.68
CA ASN A 590 -18.41 -7.29 10.48
C ASN A 590 -17.28 -6.32 10.10
N ALA A 591 -17.46 -5.00 10.26
CA ALA A 591 -16.42 -4.00 10.00
C ALA A 591 -15.67 -3.55 11.28
N VAL A 592 -15.86 -4.25 12.41
CA VAL A 592 -15.20 -3.97 13.70
C VAL A 592 -13.81 -4.61 13.71
N PHE A 593 -12.78 -3.85 13.37
CA PHE A 593 -11.43 -4.39 13.22
C PHE A 593 -10.70 -4.52 14.56
N VAL A 594 -9.95 -5.62 14.74
CA VAL A 594 -9.26 -5.92 16.01
C VAL A 594 -8.02 -5.06 16.25
N GLU A 595 -7.39 -4.47 15.22
CA GLU A 595 -6.16 -3.68 15.40
C GLU A 595 -6.39 -2.16 15.56
N CYS A 596 -7.63 -1.67 15.44
CA CYS A 596 -7.95 -0.27 15.72
C CYS A 596 -9.41 -0.08 16.14
N ASN A 597 -9.67 0.92 16.99
CA ASN A 597 -11.04 1.29 17.41
C ASN A 597 -11.72 2.21 16.40
N LYS A 598 -11.63 1.85 15.11
CA LYS A 598 -12.26 2.56 14.01
C LYS A 598 -12.91 1.54 13.08
N ARG A 599 -14.04 1.92 12.49
CA ARG A 599 -14.65 1.16 11.41
C ARG A 599 -13.71 1.20 10.20
N CYS A 600 -13.13 0.06 9.84
CA CYS A 600 -12.27 -0.01 8.65
C CYS A 600 -13.09 0.17 7.37
N THR A 601 -12.43 0.55 6.28
CA THR A 601 -13.06 0.66 4.94
C THR A 601 -13.30 -0.68 4.24
N ILE A 602 -13.04 -1.84 4.87
CA ILE A 602 -13.37 -3.18 4.34
C ILE A 602 -13.87 -4.09 5.50
N PRO A 603 -14.70 -5.15 5.30
CA PRO A 603 -14.99 -6.11 6.38
C PRO A 603 -13.71 -6.71 6.96
N LEU A 604 -13.75 -7.14 8.22
CA LEU A 604 -12.67 -7.70 9.05
C LEU A 604 -11.68 -8.58 8.27
N LEU A 605 -12.23 -9.37 7.37
CA LEU A 605 -11.59 -10.38 6.54
C LEU A 605 -10.50 -9.84 5.59
N LYS A 606 -10.69 -8.67 4.97
CA LYS A 606 -9.68 -8.08 4.06
C LYS A 606 -8.63 -7.25 4.80
N THR A 607 -8.86 -6.81 6.03
CA THR A 607 -7.85 -5.99 6.74
C THR A 607 -6.84 -6.87 7.48
N LYS A 608 -7.27 -8.04 8.00
CA LYS A 608 -6.34 -9.09 8.46
C LYS A 608 -5.46 -9.59 7.30
N TRP A 609 -6.01 -9.70 6.10
CA TRP A 609 -5.31 -10.07 4.86
C TRP A 609 -4.08 -9.20 4.51
N HIS A 610 -4.16 -7.87 4.59
CA HIS A 610 -3.02 -7.00 4.28
C HIS A 610 -1.80 -7.23 5.19
N VAL A 611 -2.02 -7.66 6.44
CA VAL A 611 -0.94 -7.96 7.37
C VAL A 611 -0.26 -9.27 7.01
N TRP A 612 -1.01 -10.28 6.54
CA TRP A 612 -0.48 -11.59 6.14
C TRP A 612 0.17 -11.60 4.75
N VAL A 613 -0.37 -10.85 3.78
CA VAL A 613 0.23 -10.78 2.43
C VAL A 613 1.56 -10.03 2.39
N ASN A 614 1.73 -8.99 3.21
CA ASN A 614 3.04 -8.31 3.35
C ASN A 614 4.10 -9.18 4.07
N LEU A 615 3.74 -10.36 4.59
CA LEU A 615 4.68 -11.33 5.18
C LEU A 615 5.14 -12.37 4.16
N PHE A 616 4.32 -12.65 3.14
CA PHE A 616 4.62 -13.61 2.06
C PHE A 616 5.22 -12.95 0.81
N GLN A 617 5.04 -11.63 0.62
CA GLN A 617 5.78 -10.80 -0.35
C GLN A 617 7.10 -10.32 0.23
#